data_AF-A0AB38HRX6-F1
#
_entry.id   AF-A0AB38HRX6-F1
#
_cell.length_a   1.000
_cell.length_b   1.000
_cell.length_c   1.000
_cell.angle_alpha   90.00
_cell.angle_beta   90.00
_cell.angle_gamma   90.00
#
_symmetry.space_group_name_H-M   'P 1'
#
loop_
_entity.id
_entity.type
_entity.pdbx_description
1 polymer ?
#
loop_
_entity_poly.entity_id
_entity_poly.type
_entity_poly.pdbx_seq_one_letter_code
_entity_poly.pdbx_strand_id
1 'polypeptide(L)'
;MLTAVFLVTIPVVALAWDGVDNSSGGAVEIEKGNLVRSGETIEVYDLEAGEYRSVDVQSIQRSGGSVEVEVYDNDSGEYRTFEMDD
;
A
#
# COMPACT_ATOMS: atom_id res chain seq x y z
N MET A 1 -47.57 -15.46 -2.02
CA MET A 1 -46.35 -15.79 -1.24
C MET A 1 -45.29 -14.79 -1.66
N LEU A 2 -44.86 -13.92 -0.74
CA LEU A 2 -43.87 -12.89 -1.05
C LEU A 2 -42.49 -13.52 -0.86
N THR A 3 -41.76 -13.77 -1.96
CA THR A 3 -40.41 -14.34 -1.91
C THR A 3 -39.45 -13.26 -1.46
N ALA A 4 -38.98 -13.32 -0.21
CA ALA A 4 -37.91 -12.47 0.27
C ALA A 4 -36.59 -12.93 -0.36
N VAL A 5 -36.00 -12.11 -1.22
CA VAL A 5 -34.64 -12.33 -1.73
C VAL A 5 -33.67 -11.80 -0.68
N PHE A 6 -33.07 -12.72 0.08
CA PHE A 6 -32.02 -12.39 1.05
C PHE A 6 -30.70 -12.22 0.28
N LEU A 7 -30.29 -10.98 0.03
CA LEU A 7 -29.01 -10.67 -0.58
C LEU A 7 -27.89 -10.94 0.44
N VAL A 8 -27.20 -12.07 0.30
CA VAL A 8 -26.00 -12.36 1.09
C VAL A 8 -24.85 -11.55 0.47
N THR A 9 -24.47 -10.45 1.09
CA THR A 9 -23.23 -9.74 0.75
C THR A 9 -22.06 -10.57 1.29
N ILE A 10 -21.31 -11.22 0.41
CA ILE A 10 -20.07 -11.91 0.79
C ILE A 10 -19.02 -10.82 1.07
N PRO A 11 -18.39 -10.78 2.26
CA PRO A 11 -17.28 -9.87 2.48
C PRO A 11 -16.12 -10.29 1.57
N VAL A 12 -15.75 -9.42 0.64
CA VAL A 12 -14.53 -9.60 -0.14
C VAL A 12 -13.37 -9.39 0.82
N VAL A 13 -12.63 -10.46 1.11
CA VAL A 13 -11.33 -10.38 1.78
C VAL A 13 -10.38 -9.73 0.78
N ALA A 14 -10.39 -8.41 0.76
CA ALA A 14 -9.38 -7.64 0.06
C ALA A 14 -8.12 -7.61 0.95
N LEU A 15 -6.99 -8.00 0.38
CA LEU A 15 -5.71 -8.13 1.06
C LEU A 15 -4.98 -6.79 1.00
N ALA A 16 -4.29 -6.42 2.08
CA ALA A 16 -3.33 -5.34 2.07
C ALA A 16 -2.08 -5.74 1.27
N TRP A 17 -1.20 -4.79 1.00
CA TRP A 17 0.05 -5.03 0.32
C TRP A 17 1.21 -4.73 1.25
N ASP A 18 1.89 -5.78 1.69
CA ASP A 18 2.97 -5.73 2.66
C ASP A 18 4.33 -5.53 1.98
N GLY A 19 5.26 -4.89 2.70
CA GLY A 19 6.63 -4.67 2.23
C GLY A 19 7.56 -4.13 3.31
N VAL A 20 8.73 -3.67 2.89
CA VAL A 20 9.75 -3.05 3.75
C VAL A 20 10.28 -1.75 3.16
N ASP A 21 10.55 -0.76 4.00
CA ASP A 21 11.35 0.41 3.62
C ASP A 21 12.82 -0.01 3.50
N ASN A 22 13.38 0.09 2.30
CA ASN A 22 14.75 -0.33 2.00
C ASN A 22 15.80 0.49 2.80
N SER A 23 15.47 1.72 3.19
CA SER A 23 16.39 2.57 3.96
C SER A 23 16.41 2.23 5.46
N SER A 24 15.26 1.95 6.08
CA SER A 24 15.17 1.68 7.52
C SER A 24 15.14 0.18 7.85
N GLY A 25 14.71 -0.66 6.91
CA GLY A 25 14.34 -2.06 7.14
C GLY A 25 13.00 -2.21 7.87
N GLY A 26 12.28 -1.12 8.13
CA GLY A 26 10.98 -1.11 8.78
C GLY A 26 9.89 -1.68 7.89
N ALA A 27 8.93 -2.41 8.48
CA ALA A 27 7.79 -2.93 7.74
C ALA A 27 6.83 -1.81 7.35
N VAL A 28 6.30 -1.90 6.14
CA VAL A 28 5.29 -0.98 5.61
C VAL A 28 4.12 -1.77 5.05
N GLU A 29 2.92 -1.20 5.15
CA GLU A 29 1.69 -1.80 4.61
C GLU A 29 0.90 -0.75 3.82
N ILE A 30 0.49 -1.10 2.60
CA ILE A 30 -0.46 -0.31 1.82
C ILE A 30 -1.82 -0.98 1.92
N GLU A 31 -2.78 -0.29 2.52
CA GLU A 31 -4.13 -0.83 2.63
C GLU A 31 -4.77 -1.07 1.27
N LYS A 32 -5.62 -2.09 1.24
CA LYS A 32 -6.45 -2.42 0.10
C LYS A 32 -7.27 -1.22 -0.40
N GLY A 33 -7.42 -1.11 -1.71
CA GLY A 33 -8.25 -0.07 -2.33
C GLY A 33 -7.49 1.21 -2.70
N ASN A 34 -6.22 1.33 -2.31
CA ASN A 34 -5.31 2.32 -2.88
C ASN A 34 -4.98 1.96 -4.34
N LEU A 35 -5.13 2.93 -5.25
CA LEU A 35 -4.64 2.80 -6.61
C LEU A 35 -3.15 3.15 -6.62
N VAL A 36 -2.28 2.16 -6.46
CA VAL A 36 -0.83 2.40 -6.47
C VAL A 36 -0.35 2.57 -7.93
N ARG A 37 -0.02 3.81 -8.30
CA ARG A 37 0.44 4.19 -9.64
C ARG A 37 1.28 5.46 -9.55
N SER A 38 2.34 5.57 -10.35
CA SER A 38 3.10 6.81 -10.52
C SER A 38 2.20 8.03 -10.73
N GLY A 39 2.41 9.06 -9.92
CA GLY A 39 1.63 10.31 -9.91
C GLY A 39 0.44 10.32 -8.97
N GLU A 40 0.08 9.20 -8.33
CA GLU A 40 -0.95 9.15 -7.29
C GLU A 40 -0.34 9.36 -5.90
N THR A 41 -1.08 10.05 -5.03
CA THR A 41 -0.80 10.10 -3.59
C THR A 41 -1.54 8.95 -2.92
N ILE A 42 -0.85 8.19 -2.07
CA ILE A 42 -1.40 7.04 -1.33
C ILE A 42 -1.08 7.14 0.16
N GLU A 43 -1.85 6.42 0.96
CA GLU A 43 -1.54 6.22 2.38
C GLU A 43 -0.75 4.92 2.56
N VAL A 44 0.35 5.00 3.32
CA VAL A 44 1.17 3.85 3.72
C VAL A 44 1.25 3.83 5.23
N TYR A 45 0.98 2.68 5.84
CA TYR A 45 1.18 2.47 7.27
C TYR A 45 2.63 2.09 7.52
N ASP A 46 3.35 2.89 8.30
CA ASP A 46 4.67 2.53 8.80
C ASP A 46 4.52 1.85 10.16
N LEU A 47 4.87 0.56 10.22
CA LEU A 47 4.67 -0.24 11.43
C LEU A 47 5.65 0.11 12.55
N GLU A 48 6.82 0.65 12.22
CA GLU A 48 7.81 1.07 13.23
C GLU A 48 7.35 2.35 13.94
N ALA A 49 6.82 3.31 13.18
CA ALA A 49 6.25 4.55 13.70
C ALA A 49 4.84 4.36 14.28
N GLY A 50 4.10 3.36 13.80
CA GLY A 50 2.73 3.08 14.22
C GLY A 50 1.68 4.05 13.65
N GLU A 51 1.98 4.69 12.53
CA GLU A 51 1.14 5.74 11.91
C GLU A 51 1.07 5.62 10.38
N TYR A 52 0.03 6.23 9.79
CA TYR A 52 -0.07 6.38 8.33
C TYR A 52 0.69 7.61 7.87
N ARG A 53 1.28 7.52 6.69
CA ARG A 53 1.92 8.62 5.97
C ARG A 53 1.34 8.77 4.57
N SER A 54 1.14 10.02 4.15
CA SER A 54 0.76 10.35 2.78
C SER A 54 2.01 10.45 1.90
N VAL A 55 2.12 9.62 0.88
CA VAL A 55 3.28 9.60 -0.02
C VAL A 55 2.88 9.68 -1.48
N ASP A 56 3.69 10.35 -2.29
CA ASP A 56 3.46 10.46 -3.73
C ASP A 56 4.25 9.38 -4.46
N VAL A 57 3.56 8.51 -5.21
CA VAL A 57 4.22 7.43 -5.95
C VAL A 57 4.98 8.02 -7.13
N GLN A 58 6.27 7.72 -7.22
CA GLN A 58 7.16 8.20 -8.28
C GLN A 58 7.39 7.12 -9.33
N SER A 59 7.78 5.92 -8.93
CA SER A 59 8.02 4.80 -9.86
C SER A 59 7.61 3.45 -9.26
N ILE A 60 7.28 2.49 -10.13
CA ILE A 60 6.94 1.10 -9.75
C ILE A 60 7.71 0.16 -10.68
N GLN A 61 8.51 -0.74 -10.12
CA GLN A 61 9.41 -1.60 -10.87
C GLN A 61 9.40 -3.02 -10.27
N ARG A 62 9.23 -4.05 -11.11
CA ARG A 62 9.37 -5.44 -10.67
C ARG A 62 10.82 -5.89 -10.82
N SER A 63 11.40 -6.42 -9.75
CA SER A 63 12.78 -6.93 -9.74
C SER A 63 12.91 -8.03 -8.70
N GLY A 64 13.70 -9.08 -8.96
CA GLY A 64 14.11 -10.02 -7.91
C GLY A 64 13.02 -10.84 -7.20
N GLY A 65 11.77 -10.80 -7.65
CA GLY A 65 10.64 -11.45 -6.95
C GLY A 65 9.87 -10.52 -6.01
N SER A 66 10.16 -9.22 -6.06
CA SER A 66 9.47 -8.15 -5.35
C SER A 66 9.10 -7.01 -6.32
N VAL A 67 8.33 -6.06 -5.80
CA VAL A 67 7.97 -4.81 -6.48
C VAL A 67 8.55 -3.64 -5.72
N GLU A 68 9.50 -2.94 -6.33
CA GLU A 68 10.03 -1.70 -5.78
C GLU A 68 9.10 -0.53 -6.12
N VAL A 69 8.68 0.21 -5.10
CA VAL A 69 7.88 1.43 -5.21
C VAL A 69 8.70 2.59 -4.67
N GLU A 70 9.09 3.49 -5.55
CA GLU A 70 9.74 4.75 -5.16
C GLU A 70 8.66 5.78 -4.86
N VAL A 71 8.76 6.44 -3.71
CA VAL A 71 7.80 7.44 -3.26
C VAL A 71 8.49 8.71 -2.78
N TYR A 72 7.79 9.82 -2.84
CA TYR A 72 8.15 11.05 -2.11
C TYR A 72 7.28 11.14 -0.86
N ASP A 73 7.91 11.15 0.31
CA ASP A 73 7.25 11.25 1.60
C ASP A 73 7.00 12.73 1.91
N ASN A 74 5.73 13.14 1.97
CA ASN A 74 5.35 14.54 2.10
C ASN A 74 5.62 15.10 3.50
N ASP A 75 5.73 14.25 4.52
CA ASP A 75 5.94 14.66 5.91
C ASP A 75 7.42 14.93 6.20
N SER A 76 8.30 14.06 5.70
CA SER A 76 9.76 14.20 5.83
C SER A 76 10.40 15.03 4.71
N GLY A 77 9.77 15.10 3.54
CA GLY A 77 10.29 15.76 2.35
C GLY A 77 11.38 14.97 1.63
N GLU A 78 11.46 13.66 1.85
CA GLU A 78 12.50 12.76 1.34
C GLU A 78 11.94 11.72 0.35
N TYR A 79 12.79 11.23 -0.55
CA TYR A 79 12.47 10.08 -1.40
C TYR A 79 12.77 8.79 -0.65
N ARG A 80 11.86 7.81 -0.74
CA ARG A 80 12.02 6.48 -0.14
C ARG A 80 11.74 5.39 -1.17
N THR A 81 12.26 4.19 -0.93
CA THR A 81 12.00 3.01 -1.75
C THR A 81 11.44 1.91 -0.89
N PHE A 82 10.23 1.46 -1.21
CA PHE A 82 9.60 0.33 -0.57
C PHE A 82 9.78 -0.91 -1.44
N GLU A 83 10.28 -1.99 -0.86
CA GLU A 83 10.30 -3.31 -1.49
C GLU A 83 9.06 -4.08 -1.03
N MET A 84 8.12 -4.27 -1.95
CA MET A 84 6.81 -4.85 -1.68
C MET A 84 6.74 -6.31 -2.19
N ASP A 85 5.94 -7.13 -1.52
CA ASP A 85 5.75 -8.54 -1.91
C ASP A 85 5.02 -8.66 -3.27
N ASP A 86 5.47 -9.53 -4.20
CA ASP A 86 4.80 -9.72 -5.52
C ASP A 86 3.56 -10.63 -5.48
#